data_AF-A0AB34K0G4-F1
#
_entry.id   AF-A0AB34K0G4-F1
#
_cell.length_a   1.000
_cell.length_b   1.000
_cell.length_c   1.000
_cell.angle_alpha   90.00
_cell.angle_beta   90.00
_cell.angle_gamma   90.00
#
_symmetry.space_group_name_H-M   'P 1'
#
loop_
_entity.id
_entity.type
_entity.pdbx_description
1 polymer ?
#
loop_
_entity_poly.entity_id
_entity_poly.type
_entity_poly.pdbx_seq_one_letter_code
_entity_poly.pdbx_strand_id
1 'polypeptide(L)'
;MFVLLAAAAAAAFSGASASCEPYRKVTSGECADSCLDSFVGVCPRSVVVKAGGLDTGRCASVGFTVSDGSIEEKAGPCGTLHFDKYTHAAGLAAAAEAVPLVTFDGAPSTTFTFAELNDPVMGGQSRGTWAQGDGYGVIDGEVVDVPSLKAPGFIKSSADGKFADVSAAAGGELLLEVRSTTPDYKGFRVSFASGTAAPAYSCAGGGSIPFSRGCFKAKFSVPAGGEWSVVRIPFASFSDKWSPATGEQTSTCAADHDVCPTAKTLGRIKRFEFWAEGVDGKVHLEVKSVRAAPASLASAPHLLGPLSSSPPKEFMSCSGPLQHTLRFGISGRTEPTVPVPVDQSETLADAVCCDRRVEVYAEPQFLFEAPDVALFSHLNASVNTFYDSVCGLPLFRAPVNRTMEEFKADTQEHGWPSFRAAEVIAENVIVDHSTGFVTSKCGTHLGSYLPDKKGPRWCMDLSCIAGVESS
;
A
#
# COMPACT_ATOMS: atom_id res chain seq x y z
N MET A 1 12.27 45.97 43.61
CA MET A 1 11.49 46.39 42.43
C MET A 1 11.14 45.13 41.67
N PHE A 2 9.86 44.69 41.74
CA PHE A 2 9.11 43.74 40.87
C PHE A 2 9.88 42.52 40.29
N VAL A 3 9.54 41.23 40.46
CA VAL A 3 8.23 40.53 40.54
C VAL A 3 8.45 39.05 40.97
N LEU A 4 7.47 38.50 41.68
CA LEU A 4 7.24 37.08 42.04
C LEU A 4 7.15 36.16 40.78
N LEU A 5 7.20 34.83 40.76
CA LEU A 5 6.45 33.82 41.52
C LEU A 5 6.91 32.43 41.05
N ALA A 6 6.90 31.45 41.95
CA ALA A 6 7.11 30.03 41.68
C ALA A 6 5.87 29.37 41.04
N ALA A 7 6.07 28.30 40.25
CA ALA A 7 5.02 27.33 39.95
C ALA A 7 5.60 25.91 40.03
N ALA A 8 5.21 25.21 41.10
CA ALA A 8 5.45 23.80 41.33
C ALA A 8 4.39 22.96 40.58
N ALA A 9 4.81 21.78 40.12
CA ALA A 9 3.99 20.82 39.41
C ALA A 9 2.77 20.36 40.25
N ALA A 10 1.58 20.46 39.66
CA ALA A 10 0.37 19.82 40.16
C ALA A 10 0.10 18.55 39.34
N ALA A 11 0.20 17.40 40.00
CA ALA A 11 -0.35 16.15 39.50
C ALA A 11 -1.89 16.26 39.52
N ALA A 12 -2.51 16.22 38.35
CA ALA A 12 -3.96 16.12 38.22
C ALA A 12 -4.38 14.66 38.43
N PHE A 13 -4.90 14.37 39.62
CA PHE A 13 -5.75 13.20 39.87
C PHE A 13 -7.07 13.40 39.12
N SER A 14 -7.35 12.57 38.11
CA SER A 14 -8.69 12.42 37.55
C SER A 14 -9.56 11.62 38.52
N GLY A 15 -10.42 12.31 39.26
CA GLY A 15 -11.42 11.67 40.12
C GLY A 15 -12.50 10.98 39.29
N ALA A 16 -12.51 9.66 39.29
CA ALA A 16 -13.70 8.89 38.94
C ALA A 16 -14.75 9.10 40.04
N SER A 17 -15.92 9.65 39.70
CA SER A 17 -17.06 9.71 40.64
C SER A 17 -17.66 8.31 40.76
N ALA A 18 -17.94 7.90 42.00
CA ALA A 18 -18.44 6.57 42.35
C ALA A 18 -19.99 6.46 42.34
N SER A 19 -20.69 7.19 41.46
CA SER A 19 -22.18 7.24 41.45
C SER A 19 -22.88 6.62 40.24
N CYS A 20 -22.15 6.33 39.17
CA CYS A 20 -22.76 5.87 37.91
C CYS A 20 -22.61 4.34 37.76
N GLU A 21 -23.70 3.67 37.39
CA GLU A 21 -23.69 2.23 37.11
C GLU A 21 -23.81 1.98 35.61
N PRO A 22 -22.99 1.08 35.04
CA PRO A 22 -23.01 0.80 33.61
C PRO A 22 -24.22 -0.05 33.24
N TYR A 23 -24.92 0.36 32.18
CA TYR A 23 -25.99 -0.39 31.55
C TYR A 23 -25.79 -0.45 30.04
N ARG A 24 -26.18 -1.57 29.42
CA ARG A 24 -26.08 -1.78 27.97
C ARG A 24 -27.39 -2.26 27.38
N LYS A 25 -27.45 -2.27 26.05
CA LYS A 25 -28.48 -2.97 25.27
C LYS A 25 -27.86 -3.54 24.00
N VAL A 26 -28.10 -4.82 23.73
CA VAL A 26 -27.67 -5.49 22.50
C VAL A 26 -28.85 -5.62 21.56
N THR A 27 -28.71 -5.18 20.32
CA THR A 27 -29.73 -5.34 19.27
C THR A 27 -29.04 -5.68 17.95
N SER A 28 -29.42 -6.78 17.32
CA SER A 28 -29.02 -7.13 15.94
C SER A 28 -27.52 -6.98 15.60
N GLY A 29 -26.62 -7.45 16.46
CA GLY A 29 -25.17 -7.41 16.19
C GLY A 29 -24.48 -6.08 16.55
N GLU A 30 -25.21 -5.14 17.15
CA GLU A 30 -24.70 -3.92 17.77
C GLU A 30 -25.03 -3.93 19.27
N CYS A 31 -24.21 -3.24 20.06
CA CYS A 31 -24.43 -3.02 21.48
C CYS A 31 -24.27 -1.53 21.78
N ALA A 32 -25.11 -0.96 22.62
CA ALA A 32 -24.90 0.39 23.11
C ALA A 32 -24.86 0.38 24.64
N ASP A 33 -23.89 1.07 25.26
CA ASP A 33 -23.81 1.20 26.71
C ASP A 33 -23.69 2.65 27.18
N SER A 34 -24.04 2.87 28.44
CA SER A 34 -23.99 4.18 29.09
C SER A 34 -23.82 4.00 30.60
N CYS A 35 -23.19 4.97 31.25
CA CYS A 35 -23.15 5.05 32.70
C CYS A 35 -24.34 5.86 33.20
N LEU A 36 -25.27 5.22 33.92
CA LEU A 36 -26.47 5.87 34.44
C LEU A 36 -26.31 6.18 35.93
N ASP A 37 -26.43 7.46 36.29
CA ASP A 37 -26.56 7.91 37.67
C ASP A 37 -27.87 7.42 38.30
N SER A 38 -27.96 7.51 39.64
CA SER A 38 -29.16 7.12 40.42
C SER A 38 -30.48 7.76 39.95
N PHE A 39 -30.39 8.94 39.31
CA PHE A 39 -31.48 9.63 38.63
C PHE A 39 -31.02 10.13 37.25
N VAL A 40 -31.91 10.03 36.26
CA VAL A 40 -31.76 10.66 34.94
C VAL A 40 -32.87 11.69 34.81
N GLY A 41 -32.49 12.97 34.82
CA GLY A 41 -33.44 14.07 34.94
C GLY A 41 -34.30 13.90 36.19
N VAL A 42 -35.62 13.78 36.01
CA VAL A 42 -36.57 13.58 37.11
C VAL A 42 -36.87 12.09 37.42
N CYS A 43 -36.32 11.16 36.64
CA CYS A 43 -36.67 9.76 36.72
C CYS A 43 -35.63 8.94 37.49
N PRO A 44 -36.03 8.05 38.41
CA PRO A 44 -35.12 7.09 39.02
C PRO A 44 -34.53 6.13 37.98
N ARG A 45 -33.26 5.75 38.16
CA ARG A 45 -32.54 4.82 37.27
C ARG A 45 -33.29 3.53 36.97
N SER A 46 -33.97 2.95 37.97
CA SER A 46 -34.73 1.70 37.82
C SER A 46 -35.86 1.80 36.79
N VAL A 47 -36.50 2.98 36.68
CA VAL A 47 -37.56 3.23 35.70
C VAL A 47 -36.98 3.32 34.30
N VAL A 48 -35.86 4.03 34.15
CA VAL A 48 -35.16 4.20 32.87
C VAL A 48 -34.65 2.86 32.34
N VAL A 49 -34.01 2.06 33.19
CA VAL A 49 -33.51 0.71 32.84
C VAL A 49 -34.65 -0.20 32.41
N LYS A 50 -35.76 -0.23 33.16
CA LYS A 50 -36.91 -1.08 32.86
C LYS A 50 -37.63 -0.64 31.58
N ALA A 51 -37.83 0.65 31.37
CA ALA A 51 -38.50 1.18 30.20
C ALA A 51 -37.65 1.06 28.92
N GLY A 52 -36.33 1.27 29.04
CA GLY A 52 -35.37 1.13 27.94
C GLY A 52 -34.99 -0.31 27.59
N GLY A 53 -35.28 -1.26 28.50
CA GLY A 53 -34.88 -2.66 28.36
C GLY A 53 -33.37 -2.83 28.37
N LEU A 54 -32.70 -2.24 29.37
CA LEU A 54 -31.24 -2.25 29.50
C LEU A 54 -30.77 -3.37 30.45
N ASP A 55 -29.64 -3.99 30.12
CA ASP A 55 -28.93 -4.99 30.93
C ASP A 55 -27.80 -4.35 31.74
N THR A 56 -27.45 -4.94 32.88
CA THR A 56 -26.34 -4.45 33.73
C THR A 56 -24.97 -4.79 33.15
N GLY A 57 -24.05 -3.81 33.13
CA GLY A 57 -22.67 -3.95 32.62
C GLY A 57 -22.45 -3.38 31.23
N ARG A 58 -21.19 -3.21 30.83
CA ARG A 58 -20.76 -2.58 29.57
C ARG A 58 -20.83 -3.54 28.36
N CYS A 59 -20.94 -3.01 27.15
CA CYS A 59 -20.83 -3.73 25.89
C CYS A 59 -19.53 -4.54 25.77
N ALA A 60 -18.41 -3.98 26.27
CA ALA A 60 -17.14 -4.68 26.32
C ALA A 60 -17.20 -6.00 27.13
N SER A 61 -18.04 -6.06 28.17
CA SER A 61 -18.19 -7.27 29.01
C SER A 61 -18.88 -8.44 28.29
N VAL A 62 -19.51 -8.17 27.14
CA VAL A 62 -20.17 -9.17 26.29
C VAL A 62 -19.56 -9.25 24.89
N GLY A 63 -18.32 -8.79 24.72
CA GLY A 63 -17.53 -8.97 23.50
C GLY A 63 -17.72 -7.91 22.41
N PHE A 64 -18.44 -6.82 22.72
CA PHE A 64 -18.58 -5.66 21.84
C PHE A 64 -17.58 -4.60 22.28
N THR A 65 -16.38 -4.67 21.70
CA THR A 65 -15.22 -3.85 22.12
C THR A 65 -14.84 -2.79 21.09
N VAL A 66 -15.50 -2.77 19.94
CA VAL A 66 -15.19 -1.84 18.83
C VAL A 66 -16.18 -0.69 18.89
N SER A 67 -15.72 0.53 19.09
CA SER A 67 -16.59 1.72 19.14
C SER A 67 -17.27 1.97 17.78
N ASP A 68 -18.57 2.22 17.78
CA ASP A 68 -19.42 2.49 16.60
C ASP A 68 -20.22 3.80 16.75
N GLY A 69 -19.53 4.82 17.27
CA GLY A 69 -20.10 6.14 17.52
C GLY A 69 -21.01 6.16 18.74
N SER A 70 -21.91 7.14 18.80
CA SER A 70 -22.81 7.34 19.93
C SER A 70 -24.20 7.74 19.45
N ILE A 71 -25.22 7.43 20.25
CA ILE A 71 -26.59 7.84 20.00
C ILE A 71 -27.14 8.62 21.18
N GLU A 72 -28.01 9.58 20.87
CA GLU A 72 -28.83 10.26 21.86
C GLU A 72 -30.27 9.78 21.73
N GLU A 73 -30.77 9.12 22.77
CA GLU A 73 -32.13 8.60 22.80
C GLU A 73 -32.99 9.42 23.77
N LYS A 74 -34.13 9.90 23.29
CA LYS A 74 -35.06 10.68 24.12
C LYS A 74 -35.85 9.75 25.04
N ALA A 75 -35.56 9.79 26.33
CA ALA A 75 -36.26 9.03 27.37
C ALA A 75 -37.49 9.78 27.93
N GLY A 76 -38.28 10.42 27.05
CA GLY A 76 -39.48 11.15 27.42
C GLY A 76 -39.22 12.23 28.50
N PRO A 77 -39.99 12.28 29.61
CA PRO A 77 -39.82 13.30 30.65
C PRO A 77 -38.50 13.17 31.42
N CYS A 78 -37.78 12.05 31.29
CA CYS A 78 -36.51 11.80 31.96
C CYS A 78 -35.33 12.55 31.31
N GLY A 79 -35.53 13.11 30.11
CA GLY A 79 -34.50 13.81 29.35
C GLY A 79 -33.92 12.96 28.23
N THR A 80 -32.71 13.32 27.79
CA THR A 80 -31.99 12.63 26.71
C THR A 80 -30.88 11.77 27.32
N LEU A 81 -30.80 10.52 26.89
CA LEU A 81 -29.77 9.58 27.28
C LEU A 81 -28.71 9.48 26.18
N HIS A 82 -27.45 9.60 26.56
CA HIS A 82 -26.33 9.35 25.67
C HIS A 82 -25.87 7.90 25.83
N PHE A 83 -25.74 7.18 24.73
CA PHE A 83 -25.17 5.83 24.70
C PHE A 83 -24.02 5.77 23.70
N ASP A 84 -22.92 5.19 24.12
CA ASP A 84 -21.82 4.80 23.25
C ASP A 84 -22.17 3.48 22.58
N LYS A 85 -22.10 3.43 21.25
CA LYS A 85 -22.36 2.22 20.47
C LYS A 85 -21.06 1.45 20.27
N TYR A 86 -21.19 0.14 20.17
CA TYR A 86 -20.12 -0.82 20.03
C TYR A 86 -20.55 -1.99 19.14
N THR A 87 -19.62 -2.52 18.36
CA THR A 87 -19.77 -3.75 17.57
C THR A 87 -18.81 -4.84 18.07
N HIS A 88 -19.08 -6.09 17.70
CA HIS A 88 -18.18 -7.21 18.01
C HIS A 88 -16.84 -7.07 17.26
N ALA A 89 -15.71 -7.37 17.92
CA ALA A 89 -14.40 -7.46 17.25
C ALA A 89 -14.38 -8.49 16.10
N ALA A 90 -15.17 -9.55 16.20
CA ALA A 90 -15.39 -10.54 15.13
C ALA A 90 -16.30 -10.02 13.99
N GLY A 91 -17.02 -8.91 14.19
CA GLY A 91 -17.91 -8.29 13.21
C GLY A 91 -17.22 -7.37 12.20
N LEU A 92 -15.95 -7.00 12.44
CA LEU A 92 -15.11 -6.26 11.48
C LEU A 92 -14.62 -7.11 10.30
N ALA A 93 -14.79 -8.43 10.34
CA ALA A 93 -14.46 -9.31 9.21
C ALA A 93 -15.46 -9.25 8.06
N ALA A 94 -16.63 -8.62 8.23
CA ALA A 94 -17.72 -8.64 7.23
C ALA A 94 -18.13 -7.26 6.66
N ALA A 95 -17.44 -6.16 7.02
CA ALA A 95 -17.74 -4.83 6.49
C ALA A 95 -16.58 -4.18 5.70
N ALA A 96 -15.50 -4.93 5.45
CA ALA A 96 -14.39 -4.55 4.57
C ALA A 96 -14.01 -5.70 3.62
N GLU A 97 -14.99 -6.44 3.10
CA GLU A 97 -14.72 -7.57 2.23
C GLU A 97 -14.24 -7.06 0.86
N ALA A 98 -12.96 -7.27 0.57
CA ALA A 98 -12.41 -7.03 -0.75
C ALA A 98 -13.21 -7.86 -1.76
N VAL A 99 -13.89 -7.19 -2.69
CA VAL A 99 -14.82 -7.81 -3.63
C VAL A 99 -14.02 -8.63 -4.64
N PRO A 100 -14.28 -9.95 -4.79
CA PRO A 100 -13.58 -10.77 -5.76
C PRO A 100 -13.97 -10.37 -7.18
N LEU A 101 -12.95 -10.14 -8.00
CA LEU A 101 -13.06 -9.82 -9.43
C LEU A 101 -12.69 -11.03 -10.29
N VAL A 102 -11.63 -11.76 -9.94
CA VAL A 102 -11.17 -12.95 -10.65
C VAL A 102 -10.76 -14.02 -9.65
N THR A 103 -11.31 -15.23 -9.82
CA THR A 103 -10.93 -16.45 -9.10
C THR A 103 -10.84 -17.62 -10.10
N PHE A 104 -10.28 -18.74 -9.65
CA PHE A 104 -10.10 -19.94 -10.46
C PHE A 104 -10.74 -21.17 -9.80
N ASP A 105 -11.72 -20.94 -8.94
CA ASP A 105 -12.48 -21.92 -8.15
C ASP A 105 -13.73 -22.46 -8.88
N GLY A 106 -14.00 -21.97 -10.09
CA GLY A 106 -15.17 -22.35 -10.89
C GLY A 106 -16.44 -21.56 -10.57
N ALA A 107 -16.40 -20.58 -9.66
CA ALA A 107 -17.54 -19.72 -9.37
C ALA A 107 -17.90 -18.86 -10.60
N PRO A 108 -19.14 -18.93 -11.15
CA PRO A 108 -19.47 -18.27 -12.43
C PRO A 108 -19.35 -16.74 -12.43
N SER A 109 -19.44 -16.11 -11.26
CA SER A 109 -19.34 -14.65 -11.12
C SER A 109 -17.91 -14.12 -11.18
N THR A 110 -16.92 -14.99 -11.03
CA THR A 110 -15.50 -14.61 -10.83
C THR A 110 -14.53 -15.49 -11.62
N THR A 111 -14.97 -16.61 -12.18
CA THR A 111 -14.17 -17.45 -13.09
C THR A 111 -14.43 -17.05 -14.54
N PHE A 112 -13.36 -16.71 -15.26
CA PHE A 112 -13.43 -16.27 -16.66
C PHE A 112 -12.46 -17.08 -17.53
N THR A 113 -12.78 -17.18 -18.83
CA THR A 113 -11.88 -17.79 -19.82
C THR A 113 -10.83 -16.77 -20.25
N PHE A 114 -9.60 -17.03 -19.87
CA PHE A 114 -8.45 -16.24 -20.32
C PHE A 114 -7.88 -16.80 -21.62
N ALA A 115 -7.60 -15.89 -22.56
CA ALA A 115 -6.93 -16.17 -23.80
C ALA A 115 -5.57 -15.46 -23.83
N GLU A 116 -4.55 -16.21 -24.20
CA GLU A 116 -3.20 -15.72 -24.44
C GLU A 116 -3.14 -14.88 -25.73
N LEU A 117 -2.36 -13.82 -25.68
CA LEU A 117 -1.89 -13.10 -26.85
C LEU A 117 -0.41 -12.77 -26.68
N ASN A 118 0.40 -13.31 -27.57
CA ASN A 118 1.79 -12.90 -27.71
C ASN A 118 1.90 -11.86 -28.81
N ASP A 119 2.95 -11.04 -28.76
CA ASP A 119 3.19 -9.93 -29.69
C ASP A 119 2.94 -10.32 -31.16
N PRO A 120 1.82 -9.87 -31.76
CA PRO A 120 1.40 -10.34 -33.07
C PRO A 120 1.87 -9.43 -34.20
N VAL A 121 2.49 -8.28 -33.90
CA VAL A 121 2.66 -7.17 -34.84
C VAL A 121 4.14 -6.88 -35.07
N MET A 122 4.51 -6.55 -36.31
CA MET A 122 5.86 -6.10 -36.70
C MET A 122 7.02 -7.09 -36.44
N GLY A 123 6.76 -8.39 -36.31
CA GLY A 123 7.80 -9.41 -36.16
C GLY A 123 8.24 -9.66 -34.72
N GLY A 124 7.34 -9.43 -33.76
CA GLY A 124 7.52 -9.84 -32.36
C GLY A 124 7.94 -11.30 -32.22
N GLN A 125 8.87 -11.55 -31.30
CA GLN A 125 9.45 -12.87 -31.06
C GLN A 125 9.15 -13.41 -29.66
N SER A 126 8.49 -12.62 -28.82
CA SER A 126 8.07 -13.02 -27.48
C SER A 126 7.10 -14.19 -27.55
N ARG A 127 7.28 -15.18 -26.67
CA ARG A 127 6.49 -16.41 -26.64
C ARG A 127 6.06 -16.72 -25.22
N GLY A 128 4.75 -16.82 -25.03
CA GLY A 128 4.12 -17.12 -23.76
C GLY A 128 3.18 -18.30 -23.85
N THR A 129 2.69 -18.69 -22.69
CA THR A 129 1.59 -19.64 -22.49
C THR A 129 0.63 -19.09 -21.46
N TRP A 130 -0.67 -19.35 -21.63
CA TRP A 130 -1.64 -19.29 -20.54
C TRP A 130 -2.15 -20.68 -20.19
N ALA A 131 -2.12 -21.03 -18.90
CA ALA A 131 -2.71 -22.25 -18.38
C ALA A 131 -3.50 -21.97 -17.11
N GLN A 132 -4.54 -22.75 -16.85
CA GLN A 132 -5.23 -22.78 -15.56
C GLN A 132 -4.80 -24.03 -14.80
N GLY A 133 -4.23 -23.83 -13.61
CA GLY A 133 -3.95 -24.88 -12.63
C GLY A 133 -5.13 -25.13 -11.70
N ASP A 134 -4.89 -25.87 -10.60
CA ASP A 134 -5.91 -26.13 -9.58
C ASP A 134 -6.06 -24.91 -8.66
N GLY A 135 -7.03 -24.05 -8.98
CA GLY A 135 -7.32 -22.84 -8.20
C GLY A 135 -6.45 -21.62 -8.50
N TYR A 136 -5.69 -21.61 -9.61
CA TYR A 136 -4.90 -20.45 -10.06
C TYR A 136 -4.68 -20.44 -11.58
N GLY A 137 -4.37 -19.28 -12.16
CA GLY A 137 -3.90 -19.10 -13.54
C GLY A 137 -2.38 -18.94 -13.60
N VAL A 138 -1.78 -19.31 -14.73
CA VAL A 138 -0.33 -19.30 -14.96
C VAL A 138 -0.01 -18.61 -16.28
N ILE A 139 0.86 -17.61 -16.22
CA ILE A 139 1.57 -17.04 -17.37
C ILE A 139 2.99 -17.55 -17.31
N ASP A 140 3.45 -18.20 -18.36
CA ASP A 140 4.84 -18.68 -18.47
C ASP A 140 5.38 -18.38 -19.86
N GLY A 141 6.60 -17.86 -19.96
CA GLY A 141 7.18 -17.52 -21.25
C GLY A 141 8.47 -16.72 -21.20
N GLU A 142 8.79 -16.09 -22.32
CA GLU A 142 9.94 -15.21 -22.47
C GLU A 142 9.55 -13.99 -23.30
N VAL A 143 9.83 -12.82 -22.75
CA VAL A 143 9.74 -11.54 -23.46
C VAL A 143 11.12 -11.23 -24.03
N VAL A 144 11.15 -10.91 -25.32
CA VAL A 144 12.36 -10.56 -26.06
C VAL A 144 12.10 -9.35 -26.94
N ASP A 145 13.18 -8.67 -27.31
CA ASP A 145 13.18 -7.56 -28.24
C ASP A 145 12.45 -7.87 -29.56
N VAL A 146 11.61 -6.92 -29.97
CA VAL A 146 11.01 -6.87 -31.30
C VAL A 146 12.03 -6.22 -32.24
N PRO A 147 12.61 -6.95 -33.22
CA PRO A 147 13.75 -6.44 -33.99
C PRO A 147 13.48 -5.12 -34.73
N SER A 148 12.25 -4.92 -35.20
CA SER A 148 11.87 -3.68 -35.91
C SER A 148 11.71 -2.47 -34.98
N LEU A 149 11.35 -2.69 -33.71
CA LEU A 149 11.11 -1.63 -32.74
C LEU A 149 12.35 -1.36 -31.87
N LYS A 150 13.31 -2.31 -31.82
CA LYS A 150 14.48 -2.28 -30.93
C LYS A 150 14.06 -2.03 -29.47
N ALA A 151 12.99 -2.69 -29.07
CA ALA A 151 12.39 -2.60 -27.75
C ALA A 151 11.76 -3.95 -27.38
N PRO A 152 11.69 -4.29 -26.07
CA PRO A 152 11.07 -5.52 -25.60
C PRO A 152 9.61 -5.64 -26.03
N GLY A 153 9.19 -6.84 -26.42
CA GLY A 153 7.80 -7.13 -26.77
C GLY A 153 6.89 -7.31 -25.56
N PHE A 154 5.85 -8.13 -25.75
CA PHE A 154 4.96 -8.55 -24.65
C PHE A 154 4.44 -9.97 -24.83
N ILE A 155 4.05 -10.56 -23.71
CA ILE A 155 3.11 -11.68 -23.62
C ILE A 155 1.99 -11.26 -22.67
N LYS A 156 0.75 -11.65 -22.98
CA LYS A 156 -0.38 -11.34 -22.10
C LYS A 156 -1.42 -12.42 -22.10
N SER A 157 -2.25 -12.37 -21.07
CA SER A 157 -3.43 -13.22 -20.93
C SER A 157 -4.61 -12.36 -20.58
N SER A 158 -5.73 -12.58 -21.28
CA SER A 158 -6.86 -11.66 -21.25
C SER A 158 -8.20 -12.37 -21.14
N ALA A 159 -9.07 -11.86 -20.29
CA ALA A 159 -10.44 -12.33 -20.16
C ALA A 159 -11.41 -11.17 -20.41
N ASP A 160 -12.40 -11.42 -21.27
CA ASP A 160 -13.53 -10.53 -21.46
C ASP A 160 -14.74 -11.08 -20.68
N GLY A 161 -15.54 -10.20 -20.09
CA GLY A 161 -16.66 -10.62 -19.27
C GLY A 161 -17.38 -9.47 -18.58
N LYS A 162 -18.36 -9.80 -17.75
CA LYS A 162 -18.99 -8.87 -16.82
C LYS A 162 -18.42 -9.13 -15.43
N PHE A 163 -17.51 -8.28 -15.00
CA PHE A 163 -16.88 -8.36 -13.68
C PHE A 163 -17.78 -7.73 -12.61
N ALA A 164 -17.52 -8.05 -11.33
CA ALA A 164 -18.24 -7.48 -10.21
C ALA A 164 -18.16 -5.94 -10.19
N ASP A 165 -19.22 -5.29 -9.70
CA ASP A 165 -19.23 -3.85 -9.50
C ASP A 165 -18.35 -3.52 -8.28
N VAL A 166 -17.22 -2.87 -8.53
CA VAL A 166 -16.27 -2.44 -7.50
C VAL A 166 -16.19 -0.92 -7.42
N SER A 167 -17.28 -0.22 -7.76
CA SER A 167 -17.39 1.24 -7.67
C SER A 167 -17.11 1.78 -6.26
N ALA A 168 -17.52 1.03 -5.22
CA ALA A 168 -17.21 1.32 -3.82
C ALA A 168 -15.71 1.26 -3.51
N ALA A 169 -14.91 0.59 -4.34
CA ALA A 169 -13.47 0.51 -4.19
C ALA A 169 -12.72 1.74 -4.75
N ALA A 170 -13.44 2.75 -5.27
CA ALA A 170 -12.81 3.97 -5.77
C ALA A 170 -11.96 4.66 -4.70
N GLY A 171 -10.72 5.00 -5.06
CA GLY A 171 -9.73 5.53 -4.12
C GLY A 171 -9.01 4.47 -3.27
N GLY A 172 -9.45 3.21 -3.33
CA GLY A 172 -8.81 2.08 -2.68
C GLY A 172 -7.79 1.38 -3.54
N GLU A 173 -7.79 0.06 -3.50
CA GLU A 173 -6.74 -0.78 -4.07
C GLU A 173 -7.25 -2.06 -4.72
N LEU A 174 -6.51 -2.51 -5.72
CA LEU A 174 -6.60 -3.83 -6.29
C LEU A 174 -5.64 -4.76 -5.54
N LEU A 175 -6.15 -5.89 -5.06
CA LEU A 175 -5.40 -6.92 -4.35
C LEU A 175 -5.17 -8.09 -5.29
N LEU A 176 -3.90 -8.39 -5.57
CA LEU A 176 -3.47 -9.49 -6.42
C LEU A 176 -2.78 -10.54 -5.56
N GLU A 177 -3.41 -11.70 -5.39
CA GLU A 177 -2.75 -12.83 -4.73
C GLU A 177 -1.95 -13.62 -5.77
N VAL A 178 -0.63 -13.47 -5.73
CA VAL A 178 0.29 -13.94 -6.77
C VAL A 178 1.55 -14.56 -6.18
N ARG A 179 2.24 -15.34 -7.00
CA ARG A 179 3.63 -15.77 -6.77
C ARG A 179 4.36 -15.92 -8.11
N SER A 180 5.68 -15.96 -8.05
CA SER A 180 6.52 -16.00 -9.25
C SER A 180 7.82 -16.73 -8.96
N THR A 181 8.28 -17.57 -9.89
CA THR A 181 9.64 -18.13 -9.89
C THR A 181 10.63 -17.22 -10.61
N THR A 182 10.15 -16.12 -11.20
CA THR A 182 10.92 -15.04 -11.81
C THR A 182 10.60 -13.69 -11.14
N PRO A 183 10.72 -13.56 -9.81
CA PRO A 183 10.35 -12.34 -9.09
C PRO A 183 11.19 -11.11 -9.52
N ASP A 184 12.38 -11.33 -10.08
CA ASP A 184 13.24 -10.28 -10.63
C ASP A 184 12.75 -9.70 -11.97
N TYR A 185 11.73 -10.30 -12.59
CA TYR A 185 11.16 -9.79 -13.84
C TYR A 185 10.40 -8.48 -13.59
N LYS A 186 10.88 -7.38 -14.18
CA LYS A 186 10.40 -6.02 -13.91
C LYS A 186 9.25 -5.55 -14.80
N GLY A 187 8.78 -6.40 -15.70
CA GLY A 187 7.80 -6.04 -16.73
C GLY A 187 6.35 -6.41 -16.39
N PHE A 188 6.07 -6.89 -15.17
CA PHE A 188 4.71 -7.29 -14.79
C PHE A 188 3.76 -6.10 -14.73
N ARG A 189 2.64 -6.22 -15.45
CA ARG A 189 1.57 -5.23 -15.46
C ARG A 189 0.21 -5.90 -15.38
N VAL A 190 -0.73 -5.18 -14.79
CA VAL A 190 -2.14 -5.55 -14.77
C VAL A 190 -2.92 -4.44 -15.45
N SER A 191 -3.91 -4.80 -16.26
CA SER A 191 -4.83 -3.83 -16.83
C SER A 191 -6.27 -4.29 -16.81
N PHE A 192 -7.17 -3.32 -16.81
CA PHE A 192 -8.59 -3.57 -17.00
C PHE A 192 -9.21 -2.52 -17.92
N ALA A 193 -10.14 -2.96 -18.76
CA ALA A 193 -10.89 -2.08 -19.62
C ALA A 193 -12.26 -1.77 -19.02
N SER A 194 -12.64 -0.50 -19.03
CA SER A 194 -13.96 -0.04 -18.61
C SER A 194 -14.42 1.18 -19.40
N GLY A 195 -15.73 1.41 -19.44
CA GLY A 195 -16.30 2.58 -20.11
C GLY A 195 -16.13 2.60 -21.64
N THR A 196 -15.61 1.52 -22.23
CA THR A 196 -15.33 1.38 -23.66
C THR A 196 -16.32 0.44 -24.36
N ALA A 197 -16.55 0.68 -25.65
CA ALA A 197 -17.32 -0.22 -26.53
C ALA A 197 -16.46 -1.37 -27.09
N ALA A 198 -15.14 -1.20 -27.14
CA ALA A 198 -14.20 -2.17 -27.68
C ALA A 198 -13.04 -2.43 -26.71
N PRO A 199 -13.23 -3.27 -25.67
CA PRO A 199 -12.24 -3.53 -24.62
C PRO A 199 -10.86 -3.93 -25.14
N ALA A 200 -10.81 -4.87 -26.09
CA ALA A 200 -9.55 -5.32 -26.68
C ALA A 200 -8.82 -4.20 -27.45
N TYR A 201 -9.55 -3.33 -28.17
CA TYR A 201 -8.97 -2.18 -28.86
C TYR A 201 -8.46 -1.12 -27.87
N SER A 202 -9.24 -0.83 -26.82
CA SER A 202 -8.78 0.07 -25.75
C SER A 202 -7.48 -0.42 -25.11
N CYS A 203 -7.37 -1.74 -24.88
CA CYS A 203 -6.17 -2.34 -24.31
C CYS A 203 -5.06 -2.68 -25.31
N ALA A 204 -5.19 -2.29 -26.58
CA ALA A 204 -4.10 -2.39 -27.55
C ALA A 204 -3.07 -1.27 -27.39
N GLY A 205 -3.46 -0.11 -26.83
CA GLY A 205 -2.53 1.01 -26.64
C GLY A 205 -3.03 2.16 -25.78
N GLY A 206 -4.07 1.95 -24.97
CA GLY A 206 -4.61 2.96 -24.06
C GLY A 206 -4.95 4.26 -24.79
N GLY A 207 -4.79 5.40 -24.13
CA GLY A 207 -5.06 6.73 -24.69
C GLY A 207 -4.06 7.20 -25.75
N SER A 208 -3.04 6.39 -26.10
CA SER A 208 -2.06 6.74 -27.14
C SER A 208 -2.56 6.43 -28.56
N ILE A 209 -3.60 5.59 -28.70
CA ILE A 209 -4.26 5.34 -29.99
C ILE A 209 -5.56 6.18 -30.03
N PRO A 210 -5.95 6.75 -31.18
CA PRO A 210 -7.22 7.48 -31.28
C PRO A 210 -8.41 6.61 -30.88
N PHE A 211 -9.26 7.12 -29.99
CA PHE A 211 -10.49 6.48 -29.54
C PHE A 211 -10.35 5.17 -28.74
N SER A 212 -9.16 4.85 -28.21
CA SER A 212 -8.89 3.63 -27.41
C SER A 212 -8.73 3.91 -25.91
N ARG A 213 -9.26 5.03 -25.40
CA ARG A 213 -9.29 5.35 -23.96
C ARG A 213 -10.02 4.27 -23.14
N GLY A 214 -9.81 4.27 -21.82
CA GLY A 214 -10.53 3.39 -20.90
C GLY A 214 -9.91 2.01 -20.67
N CYS A 215 -8.64 1.78 -21.05
CA CYS A 215 -7.85 0.65 -20.56
C CYS A 215 -6.81 1.13 -19.56
N PHE A 216 -7.10 0.94 -18.28
CA PHE A 216 -6.28 1.36 -17.17
C PHE A 216 -5.20 0.33 -16.91
N LYS A 217 -3.93 0.73 -16.87
CA LYS A 217 -2.78 -0.14 -16.68
C LYS A 217 -1.91 0.34 -15.52
N ALA A 218 -1.47 -0.59 -14.69
CA ALA A 218 -0.53 -0.37 -13.61
C ALA A 218 0.57 -1.43 -13.62
N LYS A 219 1.77 -1.01 -13.21
CA LYS A 219 2.93 -1.88 -12.99
C LYS A 219 2.89 -2.44 -11.57
N PHE A 220 3.38 -3.66 -11.41
CA PHE A 220 3.57 -4.27 -10.10
C PHE A 220 4.79 -5.18 -10.09
N SER A 221 5.25 -5.52 -8.89
CA SER A 221 6.31 -6.50 -8.68
C SER A 221 5.81 -7.61 -7.77
N VAL A 222 6.37 -8.80 -7.93
CA VAL A 222 6.04 -9.97 -7.12
C VAL A 222 7.15 -10.17 -6.10
N PRO A 223 6.84 -10.26 -4.79
CA PRO A 223 7.84 -10.59 -3.78
C PRO A 223 8.57 -11.89 -4.10
N ALA A 224 9.88 -11.93 -3.82
CA ALA A 224 10.67 -13.14 -3.97
C ALA A 224 10.21 -14.20 -2.96
N GLY A 225 9.99 -15.43 -3.43
CA GLY A 225 9.57 -16.56 -2.60
C GLY A 225 8.65 -17.53 -3.35
N GLY A 226 8.47 -18.74 -2.80
CA GLY A 226 7.55 -19.74 -3.36
C GLY A 226 6.11 -19.63 -2.83
N GLU A 227 5.89 -18.77 -1.84
CA GLU A 227 4.61 -18.61 -1.15
C GLU A 227 3.70 -17.60 -1.87
N TRP A 228 2.39 -17.76 -1.67
CA TRP A 228 1.41 -16.80 -2.14
C TRP A 228 1.53 -15.49 -1.38
N SER A 229 1.59 -14.38 -2.12
CA SER A 229 1.69 -13.04 -1.56
C SER A 229 0.58 -12.16 -2.10
N VAL A 230 0.06 -11.24 -1.28
CA VAL A 230 -0.93 -10.27 -1.72
C VAL A 230 -0.20 -8.98 -2.10
N VAL A 231 -0.15 -8.70 -3.39
CA VAL A 231 0.34 -7.44 -3.94
C VAL A 231 -0.80 -6.44 -3.96
N ARG A 232 -0.60 -5.31 -3.28
CA ARG A 232 -1.54 -4.20 -3.17
C ARG A 232 -1.22 -3.13 -4.21
N ILE A 233 -2.16 -2.86 -5.12
CA ILE A 233 -2.01 -1.84 -6.18
C ILE A 233 -3.10 -0.78 -5.99
N PRO A 234 -2.77 0.42 -5.49
CA PRO A 234 -3.72 1.51 -5.37
C PRO A 234 -4.38 1.82 -6.72
N PHE A 235 -5.69 2.05 -6.77
CA PHE A 235 -6.34 2.46 -8.03
C PHE A 235 -5.78 3.79 -8.56
N ALA A 236 -5.22 4.62 -7.69
CA ALA A 236 -4.51 5.84 -8.06
C ALA A 236 -3.18 5.60 -8.81
N SER A 237 -2.63 4.39 -8.83
CA SER A 237 -1.42 4.08 -9.61
C SER A 237 -1.73 3.63 -11.03
N PHE A 238 -3.00 3.45 -11.38
CA PHE A 238 -3.42 3.12 -12.74
C PHE A 238 -3.52 4.38 -13.59
N SER A 239 -3.26 4.21 -14.89
CA SER A 239 -3.54 5.22 -15.90
C SER A 239 -4.07 4.57 -17.16
N ASP A 240 -5.00 5.23 -17.84
CA ASP A 240 -5.39 4.84 -19.19
C ASP A 240 -4.62 5.58 -20.29
N LYS A 241 -3.56 6.36 -19.98
CA LYS A 241 -2.56 6.84 -20.95
C LYS A 241 -1.22 6.14 -20.73
N TRP A 242 -0.85 5.27 -21.65
CA TRP A 242 0.40 4.52 -21.59
C TRP A 242 0.90 4.20 -23.00
N SER A 243 2.21 4.00 -23.14
CA SER A 243 2.90 3.72 -24.38
C SER A 243 2.64 2.27 -24.82
N PRO A 244 2.09 2.02 -26.02
CA PRO A 244 1.91 0.66 -26.54
C PRO A 244 3.23 -0.10 -26.75
N ALA A 245 4.36 0.61 -26.86
CA ALA A 245 5.66 -0.01 -27.09
C ALA A 245 6.35 -0.46 -25.80
N THR A 246 6.05 0.16 -24.66
CA THR A 246 6.78 -0.09 -23.40
C THR A 246 5.88 -0.44 -22.22
N GLY A 247 4.56 -0.22 -22.34
CA GLY A 247 3.61 -0.31 -21.24
C GLY A 247 3.73 0.81 -20.21
N GLU A 248 4.68 1.75 -20.37
CA GLU A 248 4.92 2.85 -19.44
C GLU A 248 3.85 3.94 -19.56
N GLN A 249 3.44 4.48 -18.41
CA GLN A 249 2.44 5.54 -18.38
C GLN A 249 3.00 6.83 -19.00
N THR A 250 2.24 7.41 -19.93
CA THR A 250 2.58 8.71 -20.54
C THR A 250 1.95 9.88 -19.78
N SER A 251 0.98 9.60 -18.91
CA SER A 251 0.43 10.52 -17.91
C SER A 251 -0.01 9.71 -16.69
N THR A 252 0.22 10.23 -15.50
CA THR A 252 -0.17 9.58 -14.24
C THR A 252 -1.41 10.25 -13.65
N CYS A 253 -2.08 9.56 -12.73
CA CYS A 253 -3.18 10.13 -11.95
C CYS A 253 -2.82 11.41 -11.18
N ALA A 254 -1.59 11.48 -10.67
CA ALA A 254 -1.10 12.65 -9.94
C ALA A 254 -0.95 13.87 -10.86
N ALA A 255 -0.66 13.66 -12.14
CA ALA A 255 -0.51 14.73 -13.13
C ALA A 255 -1.84 15.11 -13.81
N ASP A 256 -2.70 14.13 -14.10
CA ASP A 256 -3.95 14.32 -14.83
C ASP A 256 -5.03 13.38 -14.27
N HIS A 257 -5.96 13.91 -13.47
CA HIS A 257 -7.03 13.11 -12.89
C HIS A 257 -7.97 12.47 -13.93
N ASP A 258 -8.00 12.96 -15.20
CA ASP A 258 -8.81 12.35 -16.27
C ASP A 258 -8.35 10.94 -16.63
N VAL A 259 -7.11 10.58 -16.30
CA VAL A 259 -6.56 9.25 -16.64
C VAL A 259 -6.80 8.20 -15.56
N CYS A 260 -7.43 8.59 -14.44
CA CYS A 260 -7.64 7.74 -13.29
C CYS A 260 -8.88 6.84 -13.38
N PRO A 261 -8.83 5.64 -12.77
CA PRO A 261 -10.05 4.92 -12.44
C PRO A 261 -10.96 5.77 -11.54
N THR A 262 -12.25 5.75 -11.83
CA THR A 262 -13.30 6.39 -11.04
C THR A 262 -14.32 5.33 -10.59
N ALA A 263 -15.17 5.65 -9.62
CA ALA A 263 -16.28 4.77 -9.24
C ALA A 263 -17.12 4.34 -10.46
N LYS A 264 -17.36 5.26 -11.41
CA LYS A 264 -18.12 5.00 -12.64
C LYS A 264 -17.44 4.00 -13.58
N THR A 265 -16.10 3.98 -13.64
CA THR A 265 -15.37 2.99 -14.45
C THR A 265 -15.22 1.68 -13.68
N LEU A 266 -14.96 1.71 -12.39
CA LEU A 266 -14.84 0.51 -11.56
C LEU A 266 -16.12 -0.32 -11.50
N GLY A 267 -17.30 0.30 -11.61
CA GLY A 267 -18.57 -0.44 -11.69
C GLY A 267 -18.89 -1.05 -13.07
N ARG A 268 -18.02 -0.91 -14.07
CA ARG A 268 -18.32 -1.29 -15.48
C ARG A 268 -17.14 -1.94 -16.21
N ILE A 269 -16.33 -2.70 -15.47
CA ILE A 269 -15.19 -3.44 -16.04
C ILE A 269 -15.70 -4.50 -17.03
N LYS A 270 -15.06 -4.56 -18.20
CA LYS A 270 -15.41 -5.46 -19.32
C LYS A 270 -14.30 -6.43 -19.71
N ARG A 271 -13.07 -6.12 -19.32
CA ARG A 271 -11.88 -6.90 -19.66
C ARG A 271 -10.86 -6.79 -18.55
N PHE A 272 -10.14 -7.87 -18.29
CA PHE A 272 -9.02 -7.92 -17.37
C PHE A 272 -7.83 -8.61 -18.05
N GLU A 273 -6.63 -8.10 -17.81
CA GLU A 273 -5.42 -8.64 -18.44
C GLU A 273 -4.25 -8.64 -17.47
N PHE A 274 -3.44 -9.68 -17.60
CA PHE A 274 -2.12 -9.77 -16.99
C PHE A 274 -1.07 -9.75 -18.09
N TRP A 275 -0.01 -8.98 -17.89
CA TRP A 275 1.00 -8.70 -18.88
C TRP A 275 2.39 -8.96 -18.33
N ALA A 276 3.26 -9.42 -19.20
CA ALA A 276 4.69 -9.21 -19.10
C ALA A 276 5.12 -8.44 -20.36
N GLU A 277 5.63 -7.22 -20.17
CA GLU A 277 5.95 -6.32 -21.29
C GLU A 277 7.07 -5.33 -20.94
N GLY A 278 7.73 -4.79 -21.97
CA GLY A 278 8.65 -3.66 -21.83
C GLY A 278 9.99 -3.97 -21.17
N VAL A 279 10.23 -5.24 -20.80
CA VAL A 279 11.51 -5.73 -20.26
C VAL A 279 11.76 -7.13 -20.81
N ASP A 280 12.98 -7.36 -21.32
CA ASP A 280 13.43 -8.68 -21.77
C ASP A 280 13.64 -9.62 -20.58
N GLY A 281 13.22 -10.87 -20.72
CA GLY A 281 13.49 -11.90 -19.72
C GLY A 281 12.47 -13.02 -19.70
N LYS A 282 12.83 -14.06 -18.94
CA LYS A 282 11.91 -15.15 -18.61
C LYS A 282 10.84 -14.67 -17.65
N VAL A 283 9.64 -15.17 -17.87
CA VAL A 283 8.43 -14.78 -17.17
C VAL A 283 7.77 -16.02 -16.63
N HIS A 284 7.46 -15.99 -15.34
CA HIS A 284 6.57 -16.93 -14.69
C HIS A 284 5.73 -16.19 -13.67
N LEU A 285 4.41 -16.18 -13.83
CA LEU A 285 3.48 -15.56 -12.88
C LEU A 285 2.31 -16.51 -12.64
N GLU A 286 2.09 -16.86 -11.38
CA GLU A 286 0.88 -17.54 -10.96
C GLU A 286 -0.04 -16.54 -10.25
N VAL A 287 -1.32 -16.56 -10.62
CA VAL A 287 -2.36 -15.69 -10.08
C VAL A 287 -3.44 -16.54 -9.44
N LYS A 288 -3.65 -16.38 -8.14
CA LYS A 288 -4.68 -17.11 -7.39
C LYS A 288 -5.98 -16.33 -7.28
N SER A 289 -5.90 -15.03 -7.06
CA SER A 289 -7.09 -14.18 -7.01
C SER A 289 -6.82 -12.72 -7.35
N VAL A 290 -7.85 -12.05 -7.86
CA VAL A 290 -7.93 -10.59 -7.96
C VAL A 290 -9.12 -10.13 -7.16
N ARG A 291 -8.91 -9.17 -6.25
CA ARG A 291 -9.97 -8.56 -5.44
C ARG A 291 -9.83 -7.03 -5.46
N ALA A 292 -10.90 -6.32 -5.14
CA ALA A 292 -10.86 -4.87 -4.98
C ALA A 292 -11.32 -4.49 -3.58
N ALA A 293 -10.50 -3.71 -2.87
CA ALA A 293 -10.83 -3.20 -1.55
C ALA A 293 -11.06 -1.69 -1.62
N PRO A 294 -12.05 -1.14 -0.88
CA PRO A 294 -12.16 0.29 -0.68
C PRO A 294 -10.89 0.85 -0.06
N ALA A 295 -10.69 2.15 -0.21
CA ALA A 295 -9.71 2.84 0.61
C ALA A 295 -10.07 2.49 2.05
N SER A 296 -9.15 1.85 2.76
CA SER A 296 -9.23 1.88 4.22
C SER A 296 -9.41 3.35 4.56
N LEU A 297 -10.55 3.72 5.15
CA LEU A 297 -10.67 5.02 5.77
C LEU A 297 -9.47 5.06 6.69
N ALA A 298 -8.46 5.86 6.31
CA ALA A 298 -7.27 6.09 7.10
C ALA A 298 -7.76 6.17 8.53
N SER A 299 -7.35 5.18 9.32
CA SER A 299 -7.93 4.95 10.64
C SER A 299 -7.94 6.29 11.34
N ALA A 300 -9.12 6.88 11.53
CA ALA A 300 -9.26 8.01 12.42
C ALA A 300 -8.67 7.50 13.73
N PRO A 301 -7.66 8.21 14.28
CA PRO A 301 -6.62 7.67 15.14
C PRO A 301 -7.26 6.85 16.24
N HIS A 302 -7.37 5.54 16.00
CA HIS A 302 -7.89 4.64 17.01
C HIS A 302 -6.79 4.54 18.02
N LEU A 303 -7.20 4.67 19.28
CA LEU A 303 -6.44 4.49 20.50
C LEU A 303 -5.86 3.06 20.52
N LEU A 304 -4.91 2.80 19.63
CA LEU A 304 -3.86 1.84 19.88
C LEU A 304 -3.10 2.40 21.07
N GLY A 305 -2.88 1.57 22.09
CA GLY A 305 -1.72 1.80 22.95
C GLY A 305 -0.50 2.08 22.06
N PRO A 306 0.47 2.87 22.53
CA PRO A 306 1.49 3.46 21.68
C PRO A 306 2.02 2.43 20.68
N LEU A 307 1.83 2.70 19.38
CA LEU A 307 2.46 1.96 18.30
C LEU A 307 3.92 1.75 18.74
N SER A 308 4.37 0.49 18.81
CA SER A 308 5.80 0.25 18.88
C SER A 308 6.33 0.64 17.51
N SER A 309 6.73 1.91 17.36
CA SER A 309 7.32 2.49 16.14
C SER A 309 8.79 2.05 15.99
N SER A 310 9.05 0.80 16.33
CA SER A 310 10.37 0.18 16.33
C SER A 310 10.19 -1.34 16.42
N PRO A 311 11.05 -2.10 15.71
CA PRO A 311 11.16 -3.54 15.86
C PRO A 311 11.38 -3.96 17.32
N PRO A 312 11.02 -5.20 17.71
CA PRO A 312 11.38 -5.75 19.00
C PRO A 312 12.89 -5.63 19.27
N LYS A 313 13.26 -5.42 20.53
CA LYS A 313 14.65 -5.13 20.92
C LYS A 313 15.65 -6.19 20.44
N GLU A 314 15.24 -7.46 20.37
CA GLU A 314 16.02 -8.57 19.87
C GLU A 314 16.34 -8.47 18.37
N PHE A 315 15.46 -7.84 17.59
CA PHE A 315 15.54 -7.69 16.14
C PHE A 315 16.00 -6.30 15.70
N MET A 316 15.98 -5.31 16.60
CA MET A 316 16.45 -3.95 16.34
C MET A 316 17.94 -3.91 15.96
N SER A 317 18.25 -3.48 14.73
CA SER A 317 19.61 -3.26 14.23
C SER A 317 20.09 -1.82 14.39
N CYS A 318 19.19 -0.85 14.31
CA CYS A 318 19.49 0.58 14.36
C CYS A 318 19.93 1.05 15.75
N SER A 319 20.71 2.14 15.79
CA SER A 319 21.16 2.77 17.04
C SER A 319 20.04 3.47 17.83
N GLY A 320 18.90 3.73 17.20
CA GLY A 320 17.74 4.39 17.79
C GLY A 320 16.50 4.25 16.91
N PRO A 321 15.34 4.74 17.39
CA PRO A 321 14.10 4.70 16.63
C PRO A 321 14.18 5.58 15.38
N LEU A 322 13.32 5.29 14.40
CA LEU A 322 13.13 6.17 13.25
C LEU A 322 12.63 7.56 13.68
N GLN A 323 12.92 8.56 12.84
CA GLN A 323 12.33 9.87 12.96
C GLN A 323 10.81 9.77 12.79
N HIS A 324 10.07 10.51 13.62
CA HIS A 324 8.60 10.54 13.56
C HIS A 324 8.03 11.12 12.25
N THR A 325 8.84 11.82 11.47
CA THR A 325 8.42 12.42 10.21
C THR A 325 9.46 12.13 9.13
N LEU A 326 9.13 11.19 8.27
CA LEU A 326 9.84 10.85 7.06
C LEU A 326 9.21 11.56 5.85
N ARG A 327 10.06 12.01 4.93
CA ARG A 327 9.72 12.72 3.69
C ARG A 327 9.09 11.79 2.65
N PHE A 328 8.71 12.38 1.52
CA PHE A 328 8.26 11.66 0.32
C PHE A 328 7.05 10.74 0.58
N GLY A 329 6.17 11.11 1.51
CA GLY A 329 5.00 10.28 1.86
C GLY A 329 5.30 9.01 2.66
N ILE A 330 6.58 8.70 2.96
CA ILE A 330 6.96 7.46 3.65
C ILE A 330 6.32 7.32 5.03
N SER A 331 6.10 8.43 5.75
CA SER A 331 5.38 8.40 7.04
C SER A 331 3.97 7.79 6.95
N GLY A 332 3.36 7.79 5.76
CA GLY A 332 2.05 7.18 5.51
C GLY A 332 2.09 5.66 5.38
N ARG A 333 3.28 5.05 5.25
CA ARG A 333 3.48 3.60 5.07
C ARG A 333 3.52 2.88 6.41
N THR A 334 2.34 2.77 7.02
CA THR A 334 2.13 2.21 8.36
C THR A 334 2.07 0.69 8.39
N GLU A 335 1.97 0.02 7.24
CA GLU A 335 2.06 -1.44 7.13
C GLU A 335 3.45 -1.87 6.66
N PRO A 336 4.02 -2.96 7.21
CA PRO A 336 5.41 -3.31 6.97
C PRO A 336 5.69 -3.80 5.54
N THR A 337 4.70 -4.36 4.83
CA THR A 337 4.77 -4.76 3.40
C THR A 337 6.10 -5.44 2.98
N VAL A 338 6.54 -6.43 3.74
CA VAL A 338 7.78 -7.21 3.51
C VAL A 338 7.50 -8.70 3.31
N PRO A 339 8.38 -9.46 2.64
CA PRO A 339 8.16 -10.88 2.33
C PRO A 339 8.35 -11.84 3.51
N VAL A 340 8.61 -11.33 4.72
CA VAL A 340 8.81 -12.12 5.93
C VAL A 340 7.87 -11.67 7.05
N PRO A 341 7.47 -12.57 7.96
CA PRO A 341 6.65 -12.20 9.11
C PRO A 341 7.41 -11.25 10.06
N VAL A 342 6.85 -10.06 10.23
CA VAL A 342 7.24 -9.05 11.24
C VAL A 342 6.01 -8.61 12.03
N ASP A 343 6.18 -7.80 13.08
CA ASP A 343 5.03 -7.40 13.88
C ASP A 343 4.15 -6.42 13.09
N GLN A 344 2.83 -6.63 13.14
CA GLN A 344 1.88 -5.80 12.37
C GLN A 344 1.85 -4.32 12.81
N SER A 345 2.45 -4.00 13.96
CA SER A 345 2.61 -2.63 14.44
C SER A 345 3.81 -1.90 13.85
N GLU A 346 4.73 -2.62 13.19
CA GLU A 346 5.90 -2.03 12.53
C GLU A 346 5.49 -1.35 11.22
N THR A 347 6.02 -0.15 11.00
CA THR A 347 5.88 0.52 9.69
C THR A 347 6.77 -0.14 8.64
N LEU A 348 6.57 0.18 7.36
CA LEU A 348 7.47 -0.25 6.29
C LEU A 348 8.92 0.14 6.58
N ALA A 349 9.13 1.36 7.07
CA ALA A 349 10.46 1.85 7.40
C ALA A 349 11.06 1.13 8.62
N ASP A 350 10.26 0.81 9.64
CA ASP A 350 10.73 0.05 10.82
C ASP A 350 11.29 -1.31 10.38
N ALA A 351 10.50 -2.02 9.59
CA ALA A 351 10.83 -3.33 9.08
C ALA A 351 12.06 -3.29 8.16
N VAL A 352 12.08 -2.42 7.15
CA VAL A 352 13.15 -2.41 6.14
C VAL A 352 14.47 -1.84 6.69
N CYS A 353 14.40 -0.79 7.49
CA CYS A 353 15.60 -0.04 7.87
C CYS A 353 16.26 -0.58 9.14
N CYS A 354 15.48 -1.19 10.04
CA CYS A 354 15.91 -1.46 11.41
C CYS A 354 15.61 -2.87 11.93
N ASP A 355 14.96 -3.73 11.15
CA ASP A 355 14.67 -5.11 11.57
C ASP A 355 15.62 -6.12 10.92
N ARG A 356 16.41 -6.81 11.75
CA ARG A 356 17.33 -7.87 11.29
C ARG A 356 16.64 -9.05 10.60
N ARG A 357 15.34 -9.29 10.83
CA ARG A 357 14.57 -10.30 10.11
C ARG A 357 14.44 -9.98 8.62
N VAL A 358 14.52 -8.69 8.27
CA VAL A 358 14.30 -8.17 6.92
C VAL A 358 15.61 -7.81 6.21
N GLU A 359 16.76 -7.84 6.88
CA GLU A 359 18.07 -7.35 6.38
C GLU A 359 18.51 -7.84 4.99
N VAL A 360 18.04 -9.02 4.55
CA VAL A 360 18.34 -9.58 3.20
C VAL A 360 17.33 -9.17 2.13
N TYR A 361 16.28 -8.43 2.50
CA TYR A 361 15.17 -8.00 1.67
C TYR A 361 15.15 -6.47 1.55
N ALA A 362 14.49 -5.99 0.51
CA ALA A 362 14.31 -4.57 0.23
C ALA A 362 12.84 -4.17 0.44
N GLU A 363 12.58 -2.86 0.49
CA GLU A 363 11.24 -2.33 0.34
C GLU A 363 10.63 -2.74 -1.03
N PRO A 364 9.29 -2.66 -1.20
CA PRO A 364 8.66 -2.94 -2.48
C PRO A 364 9.32 -2.19 -3.64
N GLN A 365 9.73 -2.94 -4.66
CA GLN A 365 10.30 -2.35 -5.87
C GLN A 365 9.33 -1.31 -6.46
N PHE A 366 9.87 -0.20 -6.96
CA PHE A 366 9.11 0.94 -7.49
C PHE A 366 8.26 1.68 -6.44
N LEU A 367 8.50 1.51 -5.13
CA LEU A 367 7.85 2.30 -4.09
C LEU A 367 7.90 3.81 -4.40
N PHE A 368 9.02 4.28 -4.93
CA PHE A 368 9.22 5.68 -5.32
C PHE A 368 8.24 6.20 -6.40
N GLU A 369 7.55 5.32 -7.13
CA GLU A 369 6.53 5.66 -8.13
C GLU A 369 5.11 5.64 -7.56
N ALA A 370 4.90 5.11 -6.35
CA ALA A 370 3.57 5.01 -5.78
C ALA A 370 2.92 6.41 -5.66
N PRO A 371 1.63 6.59 -5.92
CA PRO A 371 1.01 7.92 -6.03
C PRO A 371 1.15 8.80 -4.77
N ASP A 372 1.14 8.18 -3.59
CA ASP A 372 1.33 8.79 -2.28
C ASP A 372 2.80 9.09 -1.95
N VAL A 373 3.74 8.48 -2.66
CA VAL A 373 5.19 8.65 -2.48
C VAL A 373 5.78 9.58 -3.54
N ALA A 374 5.49 9.29 -4.81
CA ALA A 374 5.78 10.09 -6.00
C ALA A 374 7.12 10.84 -5.92
N LEU A 375 8.22 10.13 -5.65
CA LEU A 375 9.51 10.70 -5.23
C LEU A 375 9.92 11.89 -6.11
N PHE A 376 9.91 11.70 -7.43
CA PHE A 376 10.39 12.70 -8.37
C PHE A 376 9.51 13.96 -8.43
N SER A 377 8.28 13.93 -7.92
CA SER A 377 7.44 15.12 -7.75
C SER A 377 7.87 15.96 -6.54
N HIS A 378 8.59 15.38 -5.59
CA HIS A 378 9.13 16.09 -4.41
C HIS A 378 10.53 16.63 -4.62
N LEU A 379 11.26 16.17 -5.63
CA LEU A 379 12.64 16.57 -5.89
C LEU A 379 12.69 17.87 -6.70
N ASN A 380 13.63 18.75 -6.35
CA ASN A 380 13.99 19.88 -7.17
C ASN A 380 14.73 19.40 -8.42
N ALA A 381 14.65 20.15 -9.53
CA ALA A 381 15.41 19.84 -10.75
C ALA A 381 16.95 19.90 -10.56
N SER A 382 17.41 20.53 -9.47
CA SER A 382 18.82 20.61 -9.07
C SER A 382 19.19 19.49 -8.09
N VAL A 383 20.33 19.63 -7.39
CA VAL A 383 20.82 18.64 -6.41
C VAL A 383 19.91 18.60 -5.18
N ASN A 384 19.48 17.40 -4.80
CA ASN A 384 18.69 17.10 -3.61
C ASN A 384 19.52 16.29 -2.62
N THR A 385 19.28 16.48 -1.32
CA THR A 385 19.94 15.68 -0.27
C THR A 385 18.97 14.66 0.32
N PHE A 386 19.44 13.43 0.45
CA PHE A 386 18.76 12.30 1.08
C PHE A 386 19.38 12.06 2.45
N TYR A 387 18.53 11.88 3.46
CA TYR A 387 18.95 11.83 4.85
C TYR A 387 18.54 10.51 5.48
N ASP A 388 19.34 10.05 6.42
CA ASP A 388 19.08 8.86 7.21
C ASP A 388 17.75 8.96 7.98
N SER A 389 16.88 7.97 7.80
CA SER A 389 15.57 7.93 8.45
C SER A 389 15.61 7.76 9.97
N VAL A 390 16.74 7.36 10.56
CA VAL A 390 16.95 7.27 12.02
C VAL A 390 17.50 8.57 12.58
N CYS A 391 18.66 9.00 12.09
CA CYS A 391 19.43 10.06 12.73
C CYS A 391 19.49 11.37 11.95
N GLY A 392 18.99 11.41 10.71
CA GLY A 392 18.98 12.61 9.89
C GLY A 392 20.33 13.02 9.30
N LEU A 393 21.34 12.16 9.34
CA LEU A 393 22.62 12.42 8.68
C LEU A 393 22.43 12.46 7.15
N PRO A 394 23.12 13.37 6.43
CA PRO A 394 23.05 13.39 4.98
C PRO A 394 23.81 12.18 4.42
N LEU A 395 23.14 11.39 3.59
CA LEU A 395 23.68 10.14 3.04
C LEU A 395 24.03 10.27 1.56
N PHE A 396 23.15 10.89 0.78
CA PHE A 396 23.31 11.03 -0.66
C PHE A 396 22.93 12.41 -1.16
N ARG A 397 23.56 12.83 -2.26
CA ARG A 397 23.26 14.05 -3.00
C ARG A 397 23.08 13.72 -4.47
N ALA A 398 21.87 13.88 -5.01
CA ALA A 398 21.57 13.54 -6.40
C ALA A 398 20.62 14.55 -7.07
N PRO A 399 20.76 14.78 -8.38
CA PRO A 399 21.81 14.24 -9.26
C PRO A 399 23.15 14.98 -9.10
N VAL A 400 24.28 14.30 -9.23
CA VAL A 400 25.64 14.91 -9.33
C VAL A 400 26.38 14.29 -10.52
N ASN A 401 26.96 15.13 -11.38
CA ASN A 401 27.63 14.72 -12.63
C ASN A 401 26.71 13.98 -13.63
N ARG A 402 25.40 14.17 -13.52
CA ARG A 402 24.36 13.69 -14.43
C ARG A 402 23.13 14.59 -14.33
N THR A 403 22.18 14.46 -15.25
CA THR A 403 20.91 15.20 -15.19
C THR A 403 19.90 14.52 -14.26
N MET A 404 18.82 15.23 -13.93
CA MET A 404 17.71 14.66 -13.16
C MET A 404 17.02 13.52 -13.93
N GLU A 405 16.91 13.65 -15.25
CA GLU A 405 16.36 12.63 -16.14
C GLU A 405 17.23 11.37 -16.13
N GLU A 406 18.55 11.51 -16.14
CA GLU A 406 19.49 10.38 -16.03
C GLU A 406 19.40 9.70 -14.66
N PHE A 407 19.25 10.47 -13.57
CA PHE A 407 19.03 9.90 -12.24
C PHE A 407 17.69 9.14 -12.15
N LYS A 408 16.63 9.73 -12.71
CA LYS A 408 15.32 9.10 -12.79
C LYS A 408 15.37 7.82 -13.62
N ALA A 409 15.98 7.85 -14.79
CA ALA A 409 16.13 6.68 -15.65
C ALA A 409 16.91 5.55 -14.96
N ASP A 410 18.00 5.86 -14.26
CA ASP A 410 18.80 4.88 -13.52
C ASP A 410 18.00 4.26 -12.35
N THR A 411 17.23 5.10 -11.63
CA THR A 411 16.33 4.66 -10.57
C THR A 411 15.22 3.76 -11.12
N GLN A 412 14.63 4.09 -12.28
CA GLN A 412 13.61 3.29 -12.95
C GLN A 412 14.14 1.99 -13.54
N GLU A 413 15.35 2.00 -14.12
CA GLU A 413 16.03 0.80 -14.63
C GLU A 413 16.22 -0.22 -13.51
N HIS A 414 16.60 0.25 -12.32
CA HIS A 414 16.96 -0.62 -11.21
C HIS A 414 15.80 -0.95 -10.27
N GLY A 415 14.79 -0.09 -10.16
CA GLY A 415 13.59 -0.31 -9.34
C GLY A 415 13.68 0.26 -7.93
N TRP A 416 14.79 0.91 -7.59
CA TRP A 416 15.00 1.65 -6.34
C TRP A 416 15.92 2.85 -6.60
N PRO A 417 15.85 3.93 -5.78
CA PRO A 417 16.79 5.04 -5.84
C PRO A 417 18.24 4.56 -6.00
N SER A 418 18.83 4.88 -7.14
CA SER A 418 20.14 4.36 -7.53
C SER A 418 21.17 5.47 -7.64
N PHE A 419 22.16 5.46 -6.75
CA PHE A 419 23.18 6.49 -6.62
C PHE A 419 24.53 6.05 -7.20
N ARG A 420 25.29 7.00 -7.73
CA ARG A 420 26.64 6.80 -8.28
C ARG A 420 27.68 7.38 -7.33
N ALA A 421 28.95 7.03 -7.51
CA ALA A 421 30.02 7.34 -6.55
C ALA A 421 30.12 8.83 -6.15
N ALA A 422 29.89 9.75 -7.09
CA ALA A 422 29.93 11.19 -6.81
C ALA A 422 28.76 11.72 -5.96
N GLU A 423 27.71 10.90 -5.79
CA GLU A 423 26.48 11.23 -5.08
C GLU A 423 26.48 10.68 -3.64
N VAL A 424 27.50 9.91 -3.26
CA VAL A 424 27.59 9.29 -1.94
C VAL A 424 28.36 10.19 -0.98
N ILE A 425 27.78 10.47 0.18
CA ILE A 425 28.48 11.11 1.29
C ILE A 425 29.20 10.00 2.06
N ALA A 426 30.39 9.63 1.58
CA ALA A 426 31.16 8.49 2.06
C ALA A 426 31.52 8.55 3.55
N GLU A 427 31.51 9.76 4.13
CA GLU A 427 31.68 9.92 5.56
C GLU A 427 30.49 9.41 6.38
N ASN A 428 29.30 9.26 5.82
CA ASN A 428 28.11 8.78 6.55
C ASN A 428 27.59 7.41 6.06
N VAL A 429 28.05 6.96 4.89
CA VAL A 429 27.63 5.71 4.25
C VAL A 429 28.76 4.67 4.35
N ILE A 430 28.44 3.49 4.88
CA ILE A 430 29.35 2.38 5.09
C ILE A 430 28.94 1.25 4.14
N VAL A 431 29.89 0.72 3.38
CA VAL A 431 29.69 -0.43 2.51
C VAL A 431 30.42 -1.63 3.09
N ASP A 432 29.70 -2.70 3.37
CA ASP A 432 30.30 -4.01 3.61
C ASP A 432 30.51 -4.69 2.25
N HIS A 433 31.76 -4.72 1.79
CA HIS A 433 32.11 -5.32 0.50
C HIS A 433 32.00 -6.86 0.49
N SER A 434 31.86 -7.51 1.64
CA SER A 434 31.71 -8.96 1.72
C SER A 434 30.27 -9.41 1.50
N THR A 435 29.31 -8.64 2.00
CA THR A 435 27.87 -8.91 1.87
C THR A 435 27.22 -8.09 0.75
N GLY A 436 27.82 -6.95 0.40
CA GLY A 436 27.22 -5.94 -0.46
C GLY A 436 26.26 -5.01 0.30
N PHE A 437 26.06 -5.16 1.61
CA PHE A 437 25.14 -4.31 2.35
C PHE A 437 25.70 -2.92 2.57
N VAL A 438 24.77 -1.97 2.59
CA VAL A 438 25.05 -0.56 2.83
C VAL A 438 24.32 -0.15 4.08
N THR A 439 25.08 0.38 5.04
CA THR A 439 24.54 0.89 6.29
C THR A 439 24.97 2.33 6.48
N SER A 440 24.26 3.08 7.30
CA SER A 440 24.73 4.38 7.75
C SER A 440 25.62 4.28 8.98
N LYS A 441 26.31 5.36 9.31
CA LYS A 441 26.98 5.52 10.62
C LYS A 441 26.04 5.39 11.82
N CYS A 442 24.73 5.53 11.61
CA CYS A 442 23.71 5.39 12.66
C CYS A 442 23.20 3.95 12.79
N GLY A 443 23.76 3.01 12.02
CA GLY A 443 23.36 1.60 12.04
C GLY A 443 22.09 1.32 11.26
N THR A 444 21.58 2.28 10.49
CA THR A 444 20.43 2.11 9.60
C THR A 444 20.83 1.24 8.41
N HIS A 445 20.09 0.18 8.12
CA HIS A 445 20.24 -0.54 6.85
C HIS A 445 19.68 0.34 5.74
N LEU A 446 20.47 0.60 4.69
CA LEU A 446 20.12 1.53 3.61
C LEU A 446 19.81 0.83 2.29
N GLY A 447 20.23 -0.42 2.13
CA GLY A 447 20.09 -1.22 0.92
C GLY A 447 21.43 -1.83 0.50
N SER A 448 21.69 -1.91 -0.81
CA SER A 448 22.79 -2.71 -1.36
C SER A 448 23.72 -1.96 -2.31
N TYR A 449 25.01 -2.30 -2.26
CA TYR A 449 26.06 -1.91 -3.17
C TYR A 449 26.16 -2.93 -4.31
N LEU A 450 25.73 -2.53 -5.50
CA LEU A 450 25.53 -3.42 -6.65
C LEU A 450 26.18 -2.85 -7.92
N PRO A 451 27.53 -2.92 -8.04
CA PRO A 451 28.24 -2.42 -9.22
C PRO A 451 27.70 -3.01 -10.52
N ASP A 452 27.69 -2.19 -11.56
CA ASP A 452 27.26 -2.57 -12.89
C ASP A 452 28.29 -2.13 -13.94
N LYS A 453 27.93 -2.26 -15.23
CA LYS A 453 28.80 -1.86 -16.35
C LYS A 453 29.12 -0.35 -16.37
N LYS A 454 28.32 0.49 -15.69
CA LYS A 454 28.53 1.94 -15.57
C LYS A 454 29.39 2.28 -14.33
N GLY A 455 29.69 1.31 -13.47
CA GLY A 455 30.60 1.43 -12.33
C GLY A 455 29.93 1.16 -10.97
N PRO A 456 30.52 1.67 -9.87
CA PRO A 456 29.93 1.59 -8.52
C PRO A 456 28.49 2.14 -8.47
N ARG A 457 27.58 1.40 -7.81
CA ARG A 457 26.16 1.77 -7.68
C ARG A 457 25.64 1.40 -6.30
N TRP A 458 24.91 2.33 -5.69
CA TRP A 458 24.21 2.14 -4.42
C TRP A 458 22.71 2.12 -4.70
N CYS A 459 22.09 0.96 -4.54
CA CYS A 459 20.66 0.69 -4.73
C CYS A 459 19.98 0.77 -3.36
N MET A 460 19.31 1.88 -3.07
CA MET A 460 18.90 2.21 -1.70
C MET A 460 17.38 2.13 -1.52
N ASP A 461 16.95 1.65 -0.36
CA ASP A 461 15.57 1.69 0.08
C ASP A 461 15.18 3.15 0.38
N LEU A 462 14.19 3.67 -0.35
CA LEU A 462 13.69 5.04 -0.18
C LEU A 462 13.26 5.30 1.26
N SER A 463 12.59 4.33 1.88
CA SER A 463 12.14 4.38 3.27
C SER A 463 13.27 4.65 4.27
N CYS A 464 14.50 4.25 3.96
CA CYS A 464 15.68 4.38 4.84
C CYS A 464 16.52 5.63 4.56
N ILE A 465 16.22 6.34 3.47
CA ILE A 465 16.86 7.61 3.08
C ILE A 465 15.86 8.79 3.02
N ALA A 466 14.68 8.59 3.61
CA ALA A 466 13.58 9.55 3.67
C ALA A 466 13.61 10.44 4.92
N GLY A 467 14.67 10.38 5.72
CA GLY A 467 14.80 11.24 6.89
C GLY A 467 14.76 12.73 6.57
N VAL A 468 14.62 13.52 7.62
CA VAL A 468 14.82 14.97 7.65
C VAL A 468 16.18 15.29 8.26
N GLU A 469 16.73 16.45 7.90
CA GLU A 469 18.01 16.92 8.43
C GLU A 469 17.97 17.00 9.95
N SER A 470 19.00 16.46 10.60
CA SER A 470 19.19 16.61 12.04
C SER A 470 19.42 18.09 12.39
N SER A 471 18.60 18.63 13.28
CA SER A 471 18.75 20.01 13.79
C SER A 471 20.00 20.20 14.65
#